data_AF-A0A939FHS9-F1
#
_entry.id   AF-A0A939FHS9-F1
#
_cell.length_a   1.000
_cell.length_b   1.000
_cell.length_c   1.000
_cell.angle_alpha   90.00
_cell.angle_beta   90.00
_cell.angle_gamma   90.00
#
_symmetry.space_group_name_H-M   'P 1'
#
loop_
_entity.id
_entity.type
_entity.pdbx_description
1 polymer ?
#
loop_
_entity_poly.entity_id
_entity_poly.type
_entity_poly.pdbx_seq_one_letter_code
_entity_poly.pdbx_strand_id
1 'polypeptide(L)'
;MPLQGEYEPSPTQWVRDQVELYESSGGAEGTTLQGRPVVLLTTRGARSGKLRKTPVMRVEHEGRYAVVASLGGAPRHPVWY
;
A
#
# COMPACT_ATOMS: atom_id res chain seq x y z
N MET A 1 14.87 -5.00 8.53
CA MET A 1 13.93 -5.68 9.46
C MET A 1 12.51 -5.26 9.11
N PRO A 2 11.51 -6.15 9.19
CA PRO A 2 10.11 -5.77 9.01
C PRO A 2 9.73 -4.72 10.08
N LEU A 3 8.94 -3.72 9.67
CA LEU A 3 8.43 -2.71 10.59
C LEU A 3 7.54 -3.37 11.65
N GLN A 4 7.72 -3.01 12.92
CA GLN A 4 6.90 -3.47 14.04
C GLN A 4 6.03 -2.32 14.56
N GLY A 5 4.78 -2.62 14.91
CA GLY A 5 3.84 -1.67 15.49
C GLY A 5 2.39 -2.08 15.29
N GLU A 6 1.48 -1.33 15.90
CA GLU A 6 0.03 -1.48 15.68
C GLU A 6 -0.32 -1.06 14.25
N TYR A 7 -0.98 -1.93 13.50
CA TYR A 7 -1.52 -1.61 12.19
C TYR A 7 -2.87 -0.93 12.33
N GLU A 8 -3.02 0.24 11.71
CA GLU A 8 -4.32 0.92 11.59
C GLU A 8 -4.71 1.04 10.11
N PRO A 9 -5.80 0.36 9.68
CA PRO A 9 -6.25 0.35 8.29
C PRO A 9 -6.57 1.73 7.72
N SER A 10 -6.55 1.83 6.38
CA SER A 10 -7.01 3.04 5.66
C SER A 10 -8.45 3.38 6.02
N PRO A 11 -8.89 4.65 6.12
CA PRO A 11 -10.31 4.99 6.28
C PRO A 11 -11.15 4.67 5.03
N THR A 12 -10.53 4.47 3.87
CA THR A 12 -11.21 4.14 2.62
C THR A 12 -11.50 2.64 2.52
N GLN A 13 -12.78 2.26 2.42
CA GLN A 13 -13.24 0.85 2.46
C GLN A 13 -12.53 -0.04 1.45
N TRP A 14 -12.59 0.29 0.15
CA TRP A 14 -12.00 -0.55 -0.90
C TRP A 14 -10.48 -0.75 -0.72
N VAL A 15 -9.79 0.24 -0.14
CA VAL A 15 -8.34 0.12 0.16
C VAL A 15 -8.12 -0.92 1.26
N ARG A 16 -8.95 -0.90 2.31
CA ARG A 16 -8.86 -1.90 3.39
C ARG A 16 -9.16 -3.30 2.87
N ASP A 17 -10.23 -3.45 2.10
CA ASP A 17 -10.67 -4.74 1.56
C ASP A 17 -9.59 -5.35 0.67
N GLN A 18 -8.96 -4.53 -0.19
CA GLN A 18 -7.88 -4.99 -1.04
C GLN A 18 -6.65 -5.43 -0.23
N VAL A 19 -6.29 -4.69 0.83
CA VAL A 19 -5.18 -5.07 1.71
C VAL A 19 -5.47 -6.38 2.43
N GLU A 20 -6.68 -6.53 2.98
CA GLU A 20 -7.10 -7.75 3.68
C GLU A 20 -7.10 -8.96 2.74
N LEU A 21 -7.64 -8.82 1.54
CA LEU A 21 -7.65 -9.87 0.53
C LEU A 21 -6.23 -10.28 0.09
N TYR A 22 -5.37 -9.28 -0.13
CA TYR A 22 -3.98 -9.53 -0.50
C TYR A 22 -3.25 -10.30 0.60
N GLU A 23 -3.35 -9.85 1.86
CA GLU A 23 -2.58 -10.46 2.95
C GLU A 23 -3.14 -11.82 3.41
N SER A 24 -4.47 -11.95 3.52
CA SER A 24 -5.11 -13.21 3.94
C SER A 24 -4.86 -14.34 2.95
N SER A 25 -4.68 -14.03 1.67
CA SER A 25 -4.35 -15.00 0.62
C SER A 25 -2.85 -15.27 0.46
N GLY A 26 -1.99 -14.64 1.27
CA GLY A 26 -0.54 -14.71 1.08
C GLY A 26 -0.06 -14.11 -0.25
N GLY A 27 -0.82 -13.20 -0.83
CA GLY A 27 -0.53 -12.56 -2.12
C GLY A 27 -0.98 -13.35 -3.35
N ALA A 28 -1.96 -14.24 -3.23
CA ALA A 28 -2.58 -14.90 -4.38
C ALA A 28 -3.76 -14.09 -4.95
N GLU A 29 -4.49 -13.36 -4.11
CA GLU A 29 -5.69 -12.59 -4.44
C GLU A 29 -5.49 -11.09 -4.17
N GLY A 30 -6.35 -10.22 -4.70
CA GLY A 30 -6.24 -8.76 -4.49
C GLY A 30 -4.98 -8.11 -5.09
N THR A 31 -4.22 -8.84 -5.90
CA THR A 31 -2.89 -8.45 -6.41
C THR A 31 -2.90 -7.54 -7.63
N THR A 32 -4.07 -7.17 -8.13
CA THR A 32 -4.20 -6.28 -9.29
C THR A 32 -5.17 -5.14 -9.05
N LEU A 33 -4.94 -4.03 -9.75
CA LEU A 33 -5.86 -2.90 -9.86
C LEU A 33 -5.97 -2.54 -11.34
N GLN A 34 -7.19 -2.55 -11.89
CA GLN A 34 -7.44 -2.35 -13.33
C GLN A 34 -6.57 -3.26 -14.22
N GLY A 35 -6.43 -4.53 -13.84
CA GLY A 35 -5.65 -5.54 -14.57
C GLY A 35 -4.13 -5.39 -14.47
N ARG A 36 -3.62 -4.44 -13.69
CA ARG A 36 -2.17 -4.22 -13.50
C ARG A 36 -1.73 -4.63 -12.10
N PRO A 37 -0.52 -5.18 -11.93
CA PRO A 37 -0.04 -5.66 -10.64
C PRO A 37 0.15 -4.53 -9.63
N VAL A 38 -0.14 -4.82 -8.36
CA VAL A 38 0.13 -3.93 -7.22
C VAL A 38 1.06 -4.61 -6.21
N VAL A 39 1.65 -3.80 -5.35
CA VAL A 39 2.37 -4.23 -4.13
C VAL A 39 1.81 -3.48 -2.93
N LEU A 40 1.94 -4.07 -1.73
CA LEU A 40 1.58 -3.40 -0.49
C LEU A 40 2.78 -2.63 0.08
N LEU A 41 2.69 -1.30 0.08
CA LEU A 41 3.64 -0.45 0.78
C LEU A 41 3.23 -0.36 2.26
N THR A 42 4.08 -0.84 3.16
CA THR A 42 3.91 -0.63 4.61
C THR A 42 4.77 0.54 5.06
N THR A 43 4.17 1.56 5.65
CA THR A 43 4.86 2.73 6.22
C THR A 43 4.55 2.90 7.70
N ARG A 44 5.42 3.63 8.41
CA ARG A 44 5.13 4.11 9.77
C ARG A 44 4.56 5.52 9.65
N GLY A 45 3.36 5.74 10.18
CA GLY A 45 2.72 7.05 10.14
C GLY A 45 3.55 8.10 10.89
N ALA A 46 3.93 9.18 10.21
CA ALA A 46 4.84 10.19 10.74
C ALA A 46 4.34 10.88 12.03
N ARG A 47 3.02 10.98 12.21
CA ARG A 47 2.39 11.56 13.41
C ARG A 47 1.94 10.52 14.43
N SER A 48 1.31 9.43 13.98
CA SER A 48 0.70 8.44 14.89
C SER A 48 1.64 7.31 15.30
N GLY A 49 2.77 7.10 14.62
CA GLY A 49 3.68 5.97 14.86
C GLY A 49 3.14 4.59 14.46
N LYS A 50 1.84 4.49 14.13
CA LYS A 50 1.16 3.27 13.69
C LYS A 50 1.57 2.85 12.29
N LEU A 51 1.53 1.55 12.02
CA LEU A 51 1.74 1.01 10.68
C LEU A 51 0.53 1.31 9.80
N ARG A 52 0.81 1.69 8.55
CA ARG A 52 -0.18 1.92 7.49
C ARG A 52 0.19 1.06 6.29
N LYS A 53 -0.81 0.53 5.59
CA LYS A 53 -0.64 -0.27 4.38
C LYS A 53 -1.35 0.42 3.23
N THR A 54 -0.69 0.53 2.08
CA THR A 54 -1.24 1.19 0.90
C THR A 54 -0.91 0.35 -0.34
N PRO A 55 -1.92 -0.10 -1.12
CA PRO A 55 -1.68 -0.72 -2.41
C PRO A 55 -1.18 0.35 -3.38
N VAL A 56 -0.04 0.07 -4.03
CA VAL A 56 0.55 0.93 -5.07
C VAL A 56 0.91 0.09 -6.28
N MET A 57 0.96 0.72 -7.46
CA MET A 57 1.32 0.03 -8.70
C MET A 57 2.70 -0.61 -8.58
N ARG A 58 2.84 -1.87 -9.02
CA ARG A 58 4.14 -2.57 -9.05
C ARG A 58 4.98 -2.00 -10.18
N VAL A 59 6.04 -1.26 -9.83
CA VAL A 59 7.12 -0.88 -10.74
C VAL A 59 8.40 -1.47 -10.18
N GLU A 60 8.95 -2.46 -10.88
CA GLU A 60 10.09 -3.22 -10.42
C GLU A 60 11.12 -3.37 -11.53
N HIS A 61 12.40 -3.28 -11.15
CA HIS A 61 13.54 -3.51 -12.03
C HIS A 61 14.72 -4.04 -11.21
N GLU A 62 15.18 -5.25 -11.52
CA GLU A 62 16.32 -5.92 -10.88
C GLU A 62 16.22 -5.98 -9.34
N GLY A 63 15.03 -6.30 -8.84
CA GLY A 63 14.75 -6.38 -7.40
C GLY A 63 14.59 -5.02 -6.71
N ARG A 64 14.72 -3.92 -7.45
CA ARG A 64 14.43 -2.56 -6.95
C ARG A 64 13.01 -2.18 -7.32
N TYR A 65 12.33 -1.50 -6.39
CA TYR A 65 10.98 -1.02 -6.58
C TYR A 65 10.94 0.50 -6.63
N ALA A 66 10.16 1.05 -7.55
CA ALA A 66 9.76 2.45 -7.54
C ALA A 66 8.31 2.55 -7.09
N VAL A 67 8.00 3.54 -6.25
CA VAL A 67 6.64 3.88 -5.86
C VAL A 67 6.37 5.33 -6.22
N VAL A 68 5.22 5.60 -6.82
CA VAL A 68 4.85 6.95 -7.29
C VAL A 68 3.80 7.53 -6.35
N ALA A 69 4.09 8.68 -5.74
CA ALA A 69 3.21 9.37 -4.81
C ALA A 69 2.07 10.14 -5.52
N SER A 70 1.29 9.43 -6.33
CA SER A 70 0.14 9.99 -7.06
C SER A 70 -1.18 9.51 -6.46
N LEU A 71 -2.05 10.45 -6.11
CA LEU A 71 -3.42 10.18 -5.68
C LEU A 71 -4.40 10.38 -6.85
N GLY A 72 -4.17 9.66 -7.95
CA GLY A 72 -4.97 9.81 -9.16
C GLY A 72 -4.88 11.20 -9.80
N GLY A 73 -3.74 11.89 -9.65
CA GLY A 73 -3.54 13.25 -10.17
C GLY A 73 -4.07 14.37 -9.26
N ALA A 74 -4.48 14.08 -8.03
CA ALA A 74 -4.87 15.13 -7.07
C ALA A 74 -3.71 16.10 -6.78
N PRO A 75 -3.99 17.39 -6.50
CA PRO A 75 -2.95 18.41 -6.25
C PRO A 75 -2.22 18.24 -4.90
N ARG A 76 -2.67 17.29 -4.07
CA ARG A 76 -2.08 16.98 -2.76
C ARG A 76 -1.35 15.66 -2.80
N HIS A 77 -0.24 15.57 -2.08
CA HIS A 77 0.47 14.31 -1.91
C HIS A 77 -0.32 13.32 -1.03
N PRO A 78 -0.20 12.01 -1.29
CA PRO A 78 -0.65 10.98 -0.36
C PRO A 78 0.04 11.11 1.00
N VAL A 79 -0.65 10.76 2.08
CA VAL A 79 -0.15 10.89 3.47
C VAL A 79 1.06 10.00 3.77
N TRP A 80 1.32 8.98 2.94
CA TRP A 80 2.47 8.10 3.11
C TRP A 80 3.79 8.69 2.58
N TYR A 81 3.72 9.78 1.81
CA TYR A 81 4.88 10.56 1.34
C TYR A 81 5.24 11.64 2.37
#